data_AF-A0A920JP98-F1
#
_entry.id   AF-A0A920JP98-F1
#
_cell.length_a   1.000
_cell.length_b   1.000
_cell.length_c   1.000
_cell.angle_alpha   90.00
_cell.angle_beta   90.00
_cell.angle_gamma   90.00
#
_symmetry.space_group_name_H-M   'P 1'
#
loop_
_entity.id
_entity.type
_entity.pdbx_description
1 polymer ?
#
loop_
_entity_poly.entity_id
_entity_poly.type
_entity_poly.pdbx_seq_one_letter_code
_entity_poly.pdbx_strand_id
1 'polypeptide(L)' 'MKSVGEVMAIGRNFQESFQKALRGLEIGIDGLTSPQMVHQNKQEYTDSIKNELRNTNPERML' A
#
# COMPACT_ATOMS: atom_id res chain seq x y z
N MET A 1 -16.86 4.45 10.18
CA MET A 1 -15.41 4.33 9.89
C MET A 1 -14.98 2.91 10.21
N LYS A 2 -14.01 2.34 9.48
CA LYS A 2 -13.49 0.97 9.73
C LYS A 2 -12.04 0.94 10.25
N SER A 3 -11.33 2.06 10.23
CA SER A 3 -9.98 2.18 10.78
C SER A 3 -10.02 2.12 12.31
N VAL A 4 -8.99 1.53 12.90
CA VAL A 4 -8.79 1.44 14.35
C VAL A 4 -7.72 2.42 14.87
N GLY A 5 -7.00 3.09 13.97
CA GLY A 5 -5.95 4.05 14.29
C GLY A 5 -5.42 4.75 13.04
N GLU A 6 -4.46 5.65 13.24
CA GLU A 6 -3.78 6.42 12.21
C GLU A 6 -2.29 6.61 12.56
N VAL A 7 -1.48 6.87 11.55
CA VAL A 7 -0.04 7.15 11.68
C VAL A 7 0.28 8.50 11.06
N MET A 8 1.22 9.24 11.66
CA MET A 8 1.74 10.50 11.10
C MET A 8 3.26 10.40 10.99
N ALA A 9 3.81 10.93 9.89
CA ALA A 9 5.25 11.06 9.71
C ALA A 9 5.63 12.40 9.09
N ILE A 10 6.82 12.89 9.46
CA ILE A 10 7.38 14.16 8.96
C ILE A 10 8.63 13.84 8.13
N GLY A 11 8.76 14.46 6.96
CA GLY A 11 9.92 14.36 6.08
C GLY A 11 10.17 15.70 5.38
N ARG A 12 11.39 15.91 4.89
CA ARG A 12 11.77 17.09 4.11
C ARG A 12 11.14 17.10 2.72
N ASN A 13 10.63 15.95 2.27
CA ASN A 13 9.87 15.80 1.03
C ASN A 13 8.77 14.73 1.21
N PHE A 14 7.87 14.64 0.23
CA PHE A 14 6.74 13.71 0.24
C PHE A 14 7.19 12.24 0.28
N GLN A 15 8.21 11.86 -0.48
CA GLN A 15 8.67 10.46 -0.54
C GLN A 15 9.19 10.00 0.83
N GLU A 16 9.93 10.86 1.52
CA GLU A 16 10.43 10.61 2.87
C GLU A 16 9.28 10.50 3.88
N SER A 17 8.35 11.47 3.91
CA SER A 17 7.23 11.43 4.86
C SER A 17 6.32 10.23 4.59
N PHE A 18 6.05 9.91 3.32
CA PHE A 18 5.21 8.79 2.90
C PHE A 18 5.83 7.43 3.29
N GLN A 19 7.10 7.18 2.98
CA GLN A 19 7.76 5.93 3.33
C GLN A 19 7.88 5.76 4.85
N LYS A 20 8.14 6.84 5.60
CA LYS A 20 8.14 6.81 7.07
C LYS A 20 6.77 6.47 7.63
N ALA A 21 5.69 6.99 7.05
CA ALA A 21 4.33 6.68 7.46
C ALA A 21 3.99 5.21 7.19
N LEU A 22 4.32 4.68 6.00
CA LEU A 22 4.06 3.27 5.65
C LEU A 22 4.78 2.31 6.60
N ARG A 23 6.09 2.52 6.86
CA ARG A 23 6.84 1.71 7.82
C ARG A 23 6.32 1.86 9.25
N GLY A 24 5.88 3.06 9.64
CA GLY A 24 5.33 3.34 10.96
C GLY A 24 3.90 2.86 11.18
N LEU A 25 3.27 2.23 10.17
CA LEU A 25 1.90 1.69 10.27
C LEU A 25 1.84 0.37 11.08
N GLU A 26 2.99 -0.23 11.41
CA GLU A 26 3.10 -1.44 12.24
C GLU A 26 2.34 -2.68 11.68
N ILE A 27 2.20 -2.75 10.35
CA ILE A 27 1.58 -3.89 9.64
C ILE A 27 2.61 -4.84 9.00
N GLY A 28 3.89 -4.73 9.38
CA GLY A 28 4.96 -5.61 8.88
C GLY A 28 5.49 -5.28 7.48
N ILE A 29 5.33 -4.04 7.01
CA ILE A 29 5.88 -3.55 5.74
C ILE A 29 7.04 -2.58 5.98
N ASP A 30 8.02 -2.58 5.07
CA ASP A 30 9.16 -1.66 5.13
C ASP A 30 8.96 -0.35 4.35
N GLY A 31 7.84 -0.22 3.63
CA GLY A 31 7.50 0.94 2.79
C GLY A 31 6.54 0.56 1.67
N LEU A 32 6.63 1.26 0.54
CA LEU A 32 5.90 0.96 -0.68
C LEU A 32 6.50 -0.28 -1.36
N THR A 33 6.03 -1.46 -0.97
CA THR A 33 6.45 -2.76 -1.50
C THR A 33 5.33 -3.39 -2.30
N SER A 34 5.67 -4.06 -3.40
CA SER A 34 4.68 -4.79 -4.18
C SER A 34 4.02 -5.90 -3.34
N PRO A 35 2.69 -6.07 -3.43
CA PRO A 35 1.99 -7.12 -2.74
C PRO A 35 2.51 -8.47 -3.22
N GLN A 36 2.60 -9.44 -2.31
CA GLN A 36 2.99 -10.81 -2.63
C GLN A 36 1.84 -11.53 -3.34
N MET A 37 1.51 -11.10 -4.55
CA MET A 37 0.47 -11.73 -5.34
C MET A 37 1.09 -12.73 -6.32
N VAL A 38 0.76 -14.00 -6.15
CA VAL A 38 1.13 -15.06 -7.10
C VAL A 38 0.14 -15.03 -8.25
N HIS A 39 0.60 -14.67 -9.44
CA HIS A 39 -0.20 -14.69 -10.67
C HIS A 39 0.42 -15.63 -11.69
N GLN A 40 -0.42 -16.41 -12.37
CA GLN A 40 0.04 -17.40 -13.34
C GLN A 40 0.45 -16.76 -14.66
N ASN A 41 -0.15 -15.63 -15.01
CA ASN A 41 0.16 -14.86 -16.21
C ASN A 41 -0.01 -13.34 -16.01
N LYS A 42 0.52 -12.57 -16.97
CA LYS A 42 0.52 -11.11 -16.94
C LYS A 42 -0.90 -10.51 -17.06
N GLN A 43 -1.81 -11.21 -17.74
CA GLN A 43 -3.17 -10.72 -17.97
C GLN A 43 -3.95 -10.72 -16.65
N GLU A 44 -3.93 -11.84 -15.92
CA GLU A 44 -4.53 -11.97 -14.59
C GLU A 44 -3.96 -10.94 -13.61
N TYR A 45 -2.63 -10.73 -13.62
CA TYR A 45 -1.98 -9.70 -12.81
C TYR A 45 -2.50 -8.29 -13.12
N THR A 46 -2.68 -7.98 -14.40
CA THR A 46 -3.14 -6.64 -14.79
C THR A 46 -4.60 -6.42 -14.38
N ASP A 47 -5.43 -7.45 -14.52
CA ASP A 47 -6.85 -7.34 -14.22
C ASP A 47 -7.13 -7.32 -12.71
N SER A 48 -6.35 -8.03 -11.90
CA SER A 48 -6.41 -7.93 -10.44
C SER A 48 -6.02 -6.52 -9.96
N ILE A 49 -4.89 -5.98 -10.44
CA ILE A 49 -4.42 -4.63 -10.08
C ILE A 49 -5.44 -3.56 -10.50
N LYS A 50 -6.07 -3.68 -11.68
CA LYS A 50 -7.16 -2.77 -12.09
C LYS A 50 -8.32 -2.81 -11.10
N ASN A 51 -8.70 -3.99 -10.62
CA ASN A 51 -9.78 -4.14 -9.66
C ASN A 51 -9.43 -3.53 -8.29
N GLU A 52 -8.20 -3.71 -7.83
CA GLU A 52 -7.67 -3.11 -6.59
C GLU A 52 -7.61 -1.58 -6.68
N LEU A 53 -7.14 -1.03 -7.79
CA LEU A 53 -7.09 0.41 -8.01
C LEU A 53 -8.50 1.03 -8.10
N ARG A 54 -9.46 0.29 -8.66
CA ARG A 54 -10.85 0.75 -8.81
C ARG A 54 -11.59 0.80 -7.47
N ASN A 55 -11.34 -0.15 -6.57
CA ASN A 55 -12.06 -0.26 -5.30
C ASN A 55 -11.18 0.22 -4.14
N THR A 56 -11.55 1.33 -3.50
CA THR A 56 -10.82 1.83 -2.32
C THR A 56 -10.82 0.80 -1.20
N ASN A 57 -9.64 0.28 -0.89
CA ASN A 57 -9.40 -0.68 0.18
C ASN A 57 -8.11 -0.32 0.96
N PRO A 58 -7.85 -0.95 2.12
CA PRO A 58 -6.67 -0.63 2.95
C PRO A 58 -5.31 -0.92 2.28
N GLU A 59 -5.26 -1.87 1.35
CA GLU A 59 -4.04 -2.30 0.68
C GLU A 59 -3.80 -1.59 -0.66
N ARG A 60 -4.74 -0.76 -1.14
CA ARG A 60 -4.66 -0.09 -2.47
C ARG A 60 -3.37 0.70 -2.72
N MET A 61 -2.73 1.19 -1.65
CA MET A 61 -1.46 1.92 -1.77
C MET A 61 -0.25 1.01 -1.99
N LEU A 62 -0.37 -0.29 -1.71
CA LEU A 62 0.69 -1.30 -1.82
C LEU A 62 0.58 -2.02 -3.17
#